data_AF-A0A8T4XFQ2-F1
#
_entry.id   AF-A0A8T4XFQ2-F1
#
_cell.length_a   1.000
_cell.length_b   1.000
_cell.length_c   1.000
_cell.angle_alpha   90.00
_cell.angle_beta   90.00
_cell.angle_gamma   90.00
#
_symmetry.space_group_name_H-M   'P 1'
#
loop_
_entity.id
_entity.type
_entity.pdbx_description
1 polymer ?
#
loop_
_entity_poly.entity_id
_entity_poly.type
_entity_poly.pdbx_seq_one_letter_code
_entity_poly.pdbx_strand_id
1 'polypeptide(L)' 'ANIIDKINSSLEKLRTLYPDKLRPKILKVIYTSLAMPDLIERAEKEGIWVLKATGDIVKPRQF' A
#
# COMPACT_ATOMS: atom_id res chain seq x y z
N ALA A 1 12.68 -0.61 -9.60
CA ALA A 1 12.35 -0.37 -8.18
C ALA A 1 10.95 -0.90 -7.91
N ASN A 2 10.79 -1.75 -6.89
CA ASN A 2 9.50 -2.35 -6.53
C ASN A 2 8.56 -1.28 -5.93
N ILE A 3 7.31 -1.24 -6.37
CA ILE A 3 6.33 -0.21 -5.97
C ILE A 3 6.04 -0.24 -4.46
N ILE A 4 6.12 -1.42 -3.83
CA ILE A 4 5.93 -1.59 -2.39
C ILE A 4 7.06 -0.91 -1.60
N ASP A 5 8.31 -1.06 -2.03
CA ASP A 5 9.43 -0.38 -1.38
C ASP A 5 9.31 1.15 -1.51
N LYS A 6 8.80 1.63 -2.65
CA LYS A 6 8.57 3.05 -2.88
C LYS A 6 7.48 3.62 -1.97
N ILE A 7 6.34 2.92 -1.79
CA ILE A 7 5.26 3.41 -0.93
C ILE A 7 5.70 3.44 0.54
N ASN A 8 6.40 2.40 1.00
CA ASN A 8 6.89 2.32 2.37
C ASN A 8 7.95 3.39 2.65
N SER A 9 8.95 3.55 1.77
CA SER A 9 9.99 4.58 1.96
C SER A 9 9.43 6.00 1.90
N SER A 10 8.40 6.25 1.09
CA SER A 10 7.72 7.55 1.04
C SER A 10 6.95 7.82 2.33
N LEU A 11 6.27 6.81 2.87
CA LEU A 11 5.57 6.93 4.14
C LEU A 11 6.53 7.19 5.31
N GLU A 12 7.65 6.49 5.36
CA GLU A 12 8.66 6.69 6.40
C GLU A 12 9.25 8.11 6.34
N LYS A 13 9.56 8.62 5.14
CA LYS A 13 9.98 10.02 4.98
C LYS A 13 8.94 11.01 5.49
N LEU A 14 7.65 10.78 5.23
CA LEU A 14 6.58 11.63 5.73
C LEU A 14 6.44 11.55 7.26
N ARG A 15 6.61 10.36 7.84
CA ARG A 15 6.60 10.17 9.30
C ARG A 15 7.74 10.91 9.99
N THR A 16 8.93 10.89 9.40
CA THR A 16 10.11 11.57 9.98
C THR A 16 10.04 13.08 9.81
N LEU A 17 9.64 13.57 8.63
CA LEU A 17 9.74 14.99 8.30
C LEU A 17 8.46 15.78 8.66
N TYR A 18 7.30 15.14 8.62
CA TYR A 18 6.00 15.79 8.77
C TYR A 18 5.00 14.92 9.57
N PRO A 19 5.34 14.48 10.80
CA PRO A 19 4.49 13.60 11.60
C PRO A 19 3.09 14.20 11.83
N ASP A 20 2.99 15.51 12.08
CA ASP A 20 1.72 16.20 12.36
C ASP A 20 0.79 16.31 11.14
N LYS A 21 1.29 16.04 9.94
CA LYS A 21 0.49 16.05 8.70
C LYS A 21 -0.09 14.68 8.36
N LEU A 22 0.25 13.65 9.11
CA LEU A 22 -0.25 12.31 8.91
C LEU A 22 -1.52 12.08 9.71
N ARG A 23 -2.49 11.39 9.09
CA ARG A 23 -3.67 10.94 9.80
C ARG A 23 -3.27 9.86 10.82
N PRO A 24 -3.99 9.75 11.96
CA PRO A 24 -3.73 8.71 12.95
C PRO A 24 -3.81 7.28 12.37
N LYS A 25 -4.67 7.08 11.38
CA LYS A 25 -4.82 5.82 10.64
C LYS A 25 -4.41 6.04 9.18
N ILE A 26 -3.52 5.18 8.68
CA ILE A 26 -2.94 5.26 7.33
C ILE A 26 -3.29 3.99 6.57
N LEU A 27 -3.92 4.16 5.41
CA LEU A 27 -4.24 3.06 4.50
C LEU A 27 -3.34 3.14 3.28
N LYS A 28 -2.53 2.10 3.06
CA LYS A 28 -1.69 1.95 1.86
C LYS A 28 -2.54 1.32 0.75
N VAL A 29 -2.66 1.99 -0.40
CA VAL A 29 -3.43 1.50 -1.54
C VAL A 29 -2.58 1.54 -2.81
N ILE A 30 -2.59 0.45 -3.57
CA ILE A 30 -2.01 0.33 -4.91
C ILE A 30 -3.17 0.10 -5.89
N TYR A 31 -3.38 1.07 -6.78
CA TYR A 31 -4.33 0.93 -7.88
C TYR A 31 -3.58 0.52 -9.16
N THR A 32 -3.94 -0.61 -9.76
CA THR A 32 -3.27 -1.11 -10.96
C THR A 32 -4.22 -1.84 -11.91
N SER A 33 -4.01 -1.72 -13.21
CA SER A 33 -4.76 -2.49 -14.22
C SER A 33 -4.36 -3.97 -14.23
N LEU A 34 -3.10 -4.27 -13.94
CA LEU A 34 -2.53 -5.61 -13.87
C LEU A 34 -1.68 -5.74 -12.61
N ALA A 35 -1.99 -6.73 -11.78
CA ALA A 35 -1.19 -7.05 -10.60
C ALA A 35 -0.48 -8.39 -10.84
N MET A 36 0.86 -8.38 -10.76
CA MET A 36 1.65 -9.60 -10.82
C MET A 36 1.44 -10.43 -9.54
N PRO A 37 1.44 -11.77 -9.60
CA PRO A 37 1.24 -12.63 -8.42
C PRO A 37 2.16 -12.27 -7.25
N ASP A 38 3.44 -12.05 -7.50
CA ASP A 38 4.42 -11.68 -6.46
C ASP A 38 4.09 -10.34 -5.77
N LEU A 39 3.49 -9.39 -6.51
CA LEU A 39 3.03 -8.12 -5.95
C LEU A 39 1.86 -8.34 -5.00
N ILE A 40 0.93 -9.22 -5.37
CA ILE A 40 -0.26 -9.55 -4.57
C ILE A 40 0.20 -10.23 -3.27
N GLU A 41 1.03 -11.27 -3.37
CA GLU A 41 1.52 -12.02 -2.21
C GLU A 41 2.27 -11.11 -1.24
N ARG A 42 3.13 -10.23 -1.75
CA ARG A 42 3.85 -9.27 -0.93
C ARG A 42 2.93 -8.22 -0.31
N ALA A 43 1.96 -7.72 -1.07
CA ALA A 43 0.97 -6.76 -0.57
C ALA A 43 0.11 -7.34 0.55
N GLU A 44 -0.30 -8.61 0.45
CA GLU A 44 -1.03 -9.31 1.51
C GLU A 44 -0.20 -9.43 2.80
N LYS A 45 1.08 -9.82 2.68
CA LYS A 45 2.01 -9.90 3.82
C LYS A 45 2.22 -8.55 4.50
N GLU A 46 2.24 -7.47 3.73
CA GLU A 46 2.52 -6.11 4.22
C GLU A 46 1.27 -5.26 4.50
N GLY A 47 0.07 -5.84 4.40
CA GLY A 47 -1.21 -5.16 4.67
C GLY A 47 -1.50 -4.00 3.71
N ILE A 48 -1.12 -4.13 2.44
CA ILE A 48 -1.35 -3.12 1.40
C ILE A 48 -2.58 -3.51 0.59
N TRP A 49 -3.53 -2.59 0.44
CA TRP A 49 -4.72 -2.81 -0.39
C TRP A 49 -4.34 -2.73 -1.86
N VAL A 50 -4.55 -3.79 -2.63
CA VAL A 50 -4.40 -3.79 -4.09
C VAL A 50 -5.79 -3.77 -4.75
N LEU A 51 -6.04 -2.71 -5.52
CA LEU A 51 -7.25 -2.49 -6.31
C LEU A 51 -6.95 -2.78 -7.78
N LYS A 52 -7.78 -3.63 -8.42
CA LYS A 52 -7.74 -3.84 -9.87
C LYS A 52 -8.99 -3.26 -10.53
N ALA A 53 -8.85 -2.79 -11.76
CA ALA A 53 -9.94 -2.24 -12.56
C ALA A 53 -11.13 -3.22 -12.76
N THR A 54 -10.94 -4.52 -12.53
CA THR A 54 -11.98 -5.56 -12.61
C THR A 54 -12.50 -6.03 -11.25
N GLY A 55 -12.11 -5.40 -10.14
CA GLY A 55 -12.53 -5.76 -8.78
C GLY A 55 -11.40 -5.69 -7.74
N ASP A 56 -11.78 -5.67 -6.45
CA ASP A 56 -10.84 -5.70 -5.32
C ASP A 56 -10.11 -7.04 -5.26
N ILE A 57 -8.77 -7.03 -5.31
CA ILE A 57 -7.97 -8.27 -5.22
C ILE A 57 -7.62 -8.59 -3.77
N VAL A 58 -7.22 -7.59 -2.99
CA VAL A 58 -6.76 -7.79 -1.60
C VAL A 58 -7.50 -6.82 -0.68
N LYS A 59 -8.42 -7.30 0.16
CA LYS A 59 -9.06 -6.42 1.16
C LYS A 59 -8.15 -6.21 2.38
N PRO A 60 -8.04 -4.99 2.93
CA PRO A 60 -7.29 -4.75 4.15
C PRO A 60 -7.89 -5.55 5.31
N ARG A 61 -7.05 -6.18 6.14
CA ARG A 61 -7.51 -7.06 7.23
C ARG A 61 -8.20 -6.32 8.38
N GLN A 62 -8.09 -4.98 8.50
CA GLN A 62 -8.81 -4.15 9.48
C GLN A 62 -8.63 -2.63 9.23
N PHE A 63 -9.59 -1.81 9.69
CA PHE A 63 -9.58 -0.34 9.69
C PHE A 63 -9.40 0.25 11.08
#